data_AF-A0A523AKM1-F1
#
_entry.id   AF-A0A523AKM1-F1
#
_cell.length_a   1.000
_cell.length_b   1.000
_cell.length_c   1.000
_cell.angle_alpha   90.00
_cell.angle_beta   90.00
_cell.angle_gamma   90.00
#
_symmetry.space_group_name_H-M   'P 1'
#
loop_
_entity.id
_entity.type
_entity.pdbx_description
1 polymer ?
#
loop_
_entity_poly.entity_id
_entity_poly.type
_entity_poly.pdbx_seq_one_letter_code
_entity_poly.pdbx_strand_id
1 'polypeptide(L)'
;MELVKRYSEKGIIPKEELDEETMIILEDLKLALPIKSEKDSLAWISRQFGEDMEIPYIVRFFFRFMDWKKAIVEYFREIGEEKAEEFVEIFEEIKDRAKNLLICAEDLVDIAMKHGKEPGALISELKGSGLISPTVGCGAFGKARAPLYELNKFFVIISQSS
;
A
#
# COMPACT_ATOMS: atom_id res chain seq x y z
N MET A 1 0.02 15.27 9.28
CA MET A 1 -0.81 15.14 8.06
C MET A 1 -0.68 16.33 7.11
N GLU A 2 -0.59 17.58 7.59
CA GLU A 2 -0.49 18.76 6.72
C GLU A 2 0.72 18.71 5.76
N LEU A 3 1.86 18.18 6.21
CA LEU A 3 3.04 17.97 5.37
C LEU A 3 2.73 17.05 4.17
N VAL A 4 2.14 15.87 4.42
CA VAL A 4 1.78 14.91 3.36
C VAL A 4 0.77 15.53 2.39
N LYS A 5 -0.22 16.27 2.91
CA LYS A 5 -1.20 16.99 2.07
C LYS A 5 -0.55 18.05 1.19
N ARG A 6 0.43 18.80 1.70
CA ARG A 6 1.17 19.81 0.93
C ARG A 6 1.90 19.18 -0.27
N TYR A 7 2.45 17.99 -0.09
CA TYR A 7 3.26 17.30 -1.11
C TYR A 7 2.50 16.21 -1.88
N SER A 8 1.22 15.94 -1.58
CA SER A 8 0.48 14.82 -2.18
C SER A 8 0.35 14.92 -3.69
N GLU A 9 0.27 16.12 -4.25
CA GLU A 9 0.24 16.31 -5.70
C GLU A 9 1.59 15.97 -6.36
N LYS A 10 2.70 16.41 -5.75
CA LYS A 10 4.06 16.16 -6.25
C LYS A 10 4.54 14.73 -5.99
N GLY A 11 4.03 14.10 -4.94
CA GLY A 11 4.37 12.74 -4.54
C GLY A 11 5.72 12.60 -3.82
N ILE A 12 6.49 13.67 -3.64
CA ILE A 12 7.80 13.65 -2.98
C ILE A 12 7.84 14.69 -1.86
N ILE A 13 8.28 14.29 -0.67
CA ILE A 13 8.60 15.17 0.46
C ILE A 13 10.12 15.32 0.52
N PRO A 14 10.66 16.54 0.35
CA PRO A 14 12.10 16.80 0.47
C PRO A 14 12.62 16.49 1.87
N LYS A 15 13.82 15.93 1.96
CA LYS A 15 14.50 15.65 3.24
C LYS A 15 14.60 16.87 4.15
N GLU A 16 14.75 18.07 3.59
CA GLU A 16 14.90 19.31 4.36
C GLU A 16 13.63 19.70 5.14
N GLU A 17 12.47 19.14 4.76
CA GLU A 17 11.18 19.33 5.44
C GLU A 17 10.91 18.24 6.49
N LEU A 18 11.85 17.31 6.70
CA LEU A 18 11.67 16.11 7.50
C LEU A 18 12.64 16.08 8.70
N ASP A 19 12.09 16.09 9.91
CA ASP A 19 12.82 15.66 11.11
C ASP A 19 12.70 14.14 11.32
N GLU A 20 13.56 13.58 12.18
CA GLU A 20 13.62 12.13 12.42
C GLU A 20 12.31 11.55 12.94
N GLU A 21 11.62 12.24 13.84
CA GLU A 21 10.35 11.79 14.41
C GLU A 21 9.26 11.73 13.33
N THR A 22 9.20 12.75 12.48
CA THR A 22 8.27 12.82 11.34
C THR A 22 8.54 11.69 10.35
N MET A 23 9.80 11.42 10.01
CA MET A 23 10.15 10.30 9.11
C MET A 23 9.67 8.96 9.67
N ILE A 24 9.91 8.71 10.96
CA ILE A 24 9.49 7.46 11.63
C ILE A 24 7.96 7.30 11.58
N ILE A 25 7.21 8.37 11.86
CA ILE A 25 5.74 8.33 11.83
C ILE A 25 5.21 8.08 10.41
N LEU A 26 5.79 8.76 9.40
CA LEU A 26 5.37 8.61 8.02
C LEU A 26 5.62 7.19 7.49
N GLU A 27 6.76 6.60 7.84
CA GLU A 27 7.12 5.24 7.45
C GLU A 27 6.30 4.17 8.20
N ASP A 28 6.09 4.33 9.51
CA ASP A 28 5.26 3.41 10.29
C ASP A 28 3.84 3.34 9.72
N LEU A 29 3.25 4.49 9.41
CA LEU A 29 1.91 4.60 8.83
C LEU A 29 1.86 4.28 7.33
N LYS A 30 3.01 4.12 6.65
CA LYS A 30 3.09 3.96 5.18
C LYS A 30 2.46 5.14 4.42
N LEU A 31 2.55 6.34 5.00
CA LEU A 31 2.11 7.60 4.39
C LEU A 31 3.15 8.16 3.41
N ALA A 32 4.42 8.00 3.75
CA ALA A 32 5.54 8.27 2.87
C ALA A 32 6.67 7.30 3.21
N LEU A 33 7.55 7.04 2.25
CA LEU A 33 8.58 6.02 2.34
C LEU A 33 9.86 6.51 1.68
N PRO A 34 11.06 6.21 2.20
CA PRO A 34 12.30 6.69 1.58
C PRO A 34 12.40 6.28 0.10
N ILE A 35 12.83 7.19 -0.78
CA ILE A 35 12.91 6.91 -2.23
C ILE A 35 13.95 5.84 -2.52
N LYS A 36 15.10 5.91 -1.84
CA LYS A 36 16.21 5.01 -2.08
C LYS A 36 15.88 3.61 -1.61
N SER A 37 15.91 2.65 -2.52
CA SER A 37 15.77 1.23 -2.21
C SER A 37 16.99 0.44 -2.66
N GLU A 38 17.25 -0.68 -2.00
CA GLU A 38 18.21 -1.65 -2.52
C GLU A 38 17.67 -2.29 -3.82
N LYS A 39 18.46 -2.24 -4.89
CA LYS A 39 18.18 -2.90 -6.19
C LYS A 39 16.87 -2.46 -6.86
N ASP A 40 16.46 -1.20 -6.68
CA ASP A 40 15.23 -0.62 -7.25
C ASP A 40 13.95 -1.42 -6.89
N SER A 41 13.94 -2.03 -5.71
CA SER A 41 12.83 -2.85 -5.23
C SER A 41 11.65 -1.99 -4.74
N LEU A 42 10.43 -2.37 -5.14
CA LEU A 42 9.19 -1.77 -4.61
C LEU A 42 8.87 -2.19 -3.18
N ALA A 43 9.62 -3.14 -2.60
CA ALA A 43 9.38 -3.61 -1.24
C ALA A 43 9.76 -2.55 -0.20
N TRP A 44 8.82 -2.21 0.69
CA TRP A 44 9.05 -1.21 1.73
C TRP A 44 10.23 -1.56 2.65
N ILE A 45 10.41 -2.85 2.96
CA ILE A 45 11.52 -3.36 3.80
C ILE A 45 12.92 -3.11 3.21
N SER A 46 13.03 -2.79 1.92
CA SER A 46 14.32 -2.54 1.24
C SER A 46 14.70 -1.06 1.15
N ARG A 47 13.91 -0.16 1.76
CA ARG A 47 14.13 1.29 1.68
C ARG A 47 15.13 1.77 2.74
N GLN A 48 15.97 2.73 2.36
CA GLN A 48 17.05 3.27 3.19
C GLN A 48 16.70 4.66 3.72
N PHE A 49 16.82 4.86 5.03
CA PHE A 49 16.58 6.14 5.70
C PHE A 49 17.55 7.24 5.26
N GLY A 50 17.12 8.50 5.44
CA GLY A 50 17.98 9.68 5.37
C GLY A 50 17.99 10.42 4.04
N GLU A 51 16.97 10.25 3.21
CA GLU A 51 16.77 10.91 1.92
C GLU A 51 15.32 11.38 1.78
N ASP A 52 14.97 11.99 0.65
CA ASP A 52 13.59 12.32 0.27
C ASP A 52 12.66 11.12 0.42
N MET A 53 11.39 11.39 0.74
CA MET A 53 10.35 10.38 0.90
C MET A 53 9.31 10.47 -0.21
N GLU A 54 8.98 9.33 -0.82
CA GLU A 54 7.90 9.14 -1.77
C GLU A 54 6.58 8.88 -1.06
N ILE A 55 5.52 9.57 -1.47
CA ILE A 55 4.14 9.34 -1.03
C ILE A 55 3.50 8.33 -1.99
N PRO A 56 3.07 7.13 -1.53
CA PRO A 56 2.43 6.14 -2.38
C PRO A 56 1.18 6.71 -3.08
N TYR A 57 0.91 6.26 -4.31
CA TYR A 57 -0.21 6.78 -5.11
C TYR A 57 -1.53 6.77 -4.35
N ILE A 58 -1.87 5.68 -3.69
CA ILE A 58 -3.13 5.58 -2.96
C ILE A 58 -3.26 6.63 -1.85
N VAL A 59 -2.15 6.99 -1.19
CA VAL A 59 -2.10 8.06 -0.18
C VAL A 59 -2.31 9.43 -0.84
N ARG A 60 -1.71 9.65 -2.01
CA ARG A 60 -1.91 10.90 -2.79
C ARG A 60 -3.38 11.08 -3.17
N PHE A 61 -4.04 10.01 -3.61
CA PHE A 61 -5.47 9.98 -3.91
C PHE A 61 -6.32 10.22 -2.66
N PHE A 62 -5.96 9.64 -1.52
CA PHE A 62 -6.65 9.94 -0.26
C PHE A 62 -6.62 11.43 0.07
N PHE A 63 -5.46 12.09 0.01
CA PHE A 63 -5.39 13.53 0.32
C PHE A 63 -6.09 14.42 -0.72
N ARG A 64 -6.29 13.94 -1.95
CA ARG A 64 -7.09 14.62 -2.97
C ARG A 64 -8.59 14.58 -2.65
N PHE A 65 -9.09 13.46 -2.14
CA PHE A 65 -10.53 13.23 -1.98
C PHE A 65 -11.03 13.24 -0.53
N MET A 66 -10.13 13.08 0.44
CA MET A 66 -10.39 12.91 1.87
C MET A 66 -11.37 11.77 2.19
N ASP A 67 -11.40 10.75 1.32
CA ASP A 67 -12.27 9.57 1.39
C ASP A 67 -11.48 8.38 0.85
N TRP A 68 -11.31 7.33 1.65
CA TRP A 68 -10.49 6.18 1.29
C TRP A 68 -11.15 5.29 0.23
N LYS A 69 -12.49 5.15 0.24
CA LYS A 69 -13.22 4.38 -0.78
C LYS A 69 -13.07 5.08 -2.12
N LYS A 70 -13.29 6.41 -2.13
CA LYS A 70 -13.08 7.22 -3.32
C LYS A 70 -11.63 7.20 -3.79
N ALA A 71 -10.65 7.22 -2.88
CA ALA A 71 -9.24 7.12 -3.25
C ALA A 71 -8.91 5.82 -3.99
N ILE A 72 -9.43 4.68 -3.52
CA ILE A 72 -9.31 3.39 -4.21
C ILE A 72 -9.95 3.45 -5.58
N VAL A 73 -11.23 3.81 -5.66
CA VAL A 73 -11.98 3.84 -6.92
C VAL A 73 -11.30 4.74 -7.95
N GLU A 74 -10.92 5.96 -7.58
CA GLU A 74 -10.33 6.91 -8.51
C GLU A 74 -8.93 6.48 -8.94
N TYR A 75 -8.12 5.85 -8.06
CA TYR A 75 -6.80 5.33 -8.45
C TYR A 75 -6.93 4.22 -9.50
N PHE A 76 -7.77 3.21 -9.22
CA PHE A 76 -7.93 2.08 -10.14
C PHE A 76 -8.54 2.53 -11.48
N ARG A 77 -9.48 3.48 -11.44
CA ARG A 77 -10.02 4.10 -12.66
C ARG A 77 -8.94 4.84 -13.46
N GLU A 78 -8.02 5.56 -12.80
CA GLU A 78 -6.95 6.31 -13.47
C GLU A 78 -5.95 5.39 -14.19
N ILE A 79 -5.72 4.17 -13.68
CA ILE A 79 -4.86 3.17 -14.34
C ILE A 79 -5.59 2.31 -15.39
N GLY A 80 -6.87 2.57 -15.64
CA GLY A 80 -7.66 1.93 -16.69
C GLY A 80 -8.50 0.72 -16.27
N GLU A 81 -8.73 0.50 -14.97
CA GLU A 81 -9.60 -0.58 -14.53
C GLU A 81 -11.07 -0.30 -14.80
N GLU A 82 -11.72 -1.17 -15.57
CA GLU A 82 -13.13 -1.03 -15.98
C GLU A 82 -14.09 -1.16 -14.78
N LYS A 83 -13.67 -1.92 -13.77
CA LYS A 83 -14.47 -2.20 -12.57
C LYS A 83 -13.77 -1.70 -11.30
N ALA A 84 -13.37 -0.44 -11.33
CA ALA A 84 -12.62 0.18 -10.24
C ALA A 84 -13.35 0.12 -8.88
N GLU A 85 -14.68 0.10 -8.88
CA GLU A 85 -15.52 -0.01 -7.69
C GLU A 85 -15.33 -1.35 -6.95
N GLU A 86 -15.05 -2.45 -7.66
CA GLU A 86 -14.82 -3.78 -7.06
C GLU A 86 -13.56 -3.78 -6.15
N PHE A 87 -12.60 -2.88 -6.38
CA PHE A 87 -11.39 -2.80 -5.57
C PHE A 87 -11.62 -2.37 -4.12
N VAL A 88 -12.74 -1.70 -3.83
CA VAL A 88 -13.11 -1.39 -2.45
C VAL A 88 -13.45 -2.68 -1.70
N GLU A 89 -14.26 -3.55 -2.31
CA GLU A 89 -14.65 -4.84 -1.73
C GLU A 89 -13.45 -5.79 -1.63
N ILE A 90 -12.59 -5.81 -2.67
CA ILE A 90 -11.32 -6.56 -2.65
C ILE A 90 -10.46 -6.11 -1.47
N PHE A 91 -10.28 -4.79 -1.26
CA PHE A 91 -9.45 -4.29 -0.18
C PHE A 91 -10.06 -4.58 1.21
N GLU A 92 -11.39 -4.47 1.36
CA GLU A 92 -12.08 -4.87 2.58
C GLU A 92 -11.84 -6.37 2.89
N GLU A 93 -11.95 -7.25 1.89
CA GLU A 93 -11.70 -8.67 2.07
C GLU A 93 -10.22 -9.00 2.39
N ILE A 94 -9.27 -8.30 1.76
CA ILE A 94 -7.84 -8.41 2.09
C ILE A 94 -7.61 -8.05 3.55
N LYS A 95 -8.18 -6.94 4.01
CA LYS A 95 -8.06 -6.46 5.40
C LYS A 95 -8.63 -7.49 6.38
N ASP A 96 -9.77 -8.10 6.07
CA ASP A 96 -10.44 -9.05 6.96
C ASP A 96 -9.70 -10.39 7.07
N ARG A 97 -8.97 -10.79 6.02
CA ARG A 97 -8.12 -12.00 6.05
C ARG A 97 -6.72 -11.74 6.63
N ALA A 98 -6.23 -10.51 6.54
CA ALA A 98 -4.90 -10.16 7.02
C ALA A 98 -4.77 -10.34 8.55
N LYS A 99 -3.62 -10.84 8.98
CA LYS A 99 -3.26 -10.97 10.40
C LYS A 99 -2.05 -10.10 10.67
N ASN A 100 -2.15 -9.19 11.65
CA ASN A 100 -1.09 -8.25 11.98
C ASN A 100 -0.57 -7.47 10.75
N LEU A 101 -1.48 -6.98 9.90
CA LEU A 101 -1.17 -6.30 8.63
C LEU A 101 -0.49 -7.17 7.57
N LEU A 102 -0.46 -8.49 7.75
CA LEU A 102 0.16 -9.42 6.80
C LEU A 102 -0.89 -10.32 6.15
N ILE A 103 -0.76 -10.52 4.84
CA ILE A 103 -1.57 -11.46 4.05
C ILE A 103 -0.63 -12.32 3.19
N CYS A 104 -0.97 -13.61 3.02
CA CYS A 104 -0.17 -14.50 2.17
C CYS A 104 -0.63 -14.43 0.70
N ALA A 105 0.25 -14.84 -0.21
CA ALA A 105 -0.07 -14.84 -1.63
C ALA A 105 -1.25 -15.77 -1.96
N GLU A 106 -1.40 -16.89 -1.26
CA GLU A 106 -2.53 -17.80 -1.47
C GLU A 106 -3.88 -17.11 -1.18
N ASP A 107 -3.97 -16.35 -0.09
CA ASP A 107 -5.18 -15.59 0.23
C ASP A 107 -5.49 -14.55 -0.87
N LEU A 108 -4.47 -13.88 -1.41
CA LEU A 108 -4.65 -12.93 -2.52
C LEU A 108 -5.09 -13.61 -3.81
N VAL A 109 -4.58 -14.81 -4.10
CA VAL A 109 -5.02 -15.63 -5.25
C VAL A 109 -6.49 -16.01 -5.09
N ASP A 110 -6.90 -16.47 -3.91
CA ASP A 110 -8.28 -16.84 -3.64
C ASP A 110 -9.23 -15.65 -3.78
N ILE A 111 -8.83 -14.47 -3.28
CA ILE A 111 -9.59 -13.23 -3.45
C ILE A 111 -9.69 -12.86 -4.93
N ALA A 112 -8.58 -12.88 -5.67
CA ALA A 112 -8.58 -12.56 -7.09
C ALA A 112 -9.52 -13.47 -7.88
N MET A 113 -9.46 -14.79 -7.64
CA MET A 113 -10.33 -15.76 -8.30
C MET A 113 -11.81 -15.53 -7.96
N LYS A 114 -12.13 -15.18 -6.71
CA LYS A 114 -13.51 -14.87 -6.29
C LYS A 114 -14.09 -13.66 -7.04
N HIS A 115 -13.27 -12.66 -7.31
CA HIS A 115 -13.65 -11.44 -8.05
C HIS A 115 -13.45 -11.58 -9.57
N GLY A 116 -13.08 -12.76 -10.08
CA GLY A 116 -12.87 -12.99 -11.52
C GLY A 116 -11.67 -12.23 -12.09
N LYS A 117 -10.70 -11.87 -11.25
CA LYS A 117 -9.46 -11.18 -11.62
C LYS A 117 -8.31 -12.18 -11.82
N GLU A 118 -7.36 -11.84 -12.70
CA GLU A 118 -6.11 -12.59 -12.82
C GLU A 118 -5.23 -12.29 -11.59
N PRO A 119 -4.77 -13.31 -10.83
CA PRO A 119 -4.05 -13.08 -9.58
C PRO A 119 -2.78 -12.23 -9.71
N GLY A 120 -1.98 -12.45 -10.76
CA GLY A 120 -0.77 -11.68 -11.01
C GLY A 120 -1.05 -10.19 -11.23
N ALA A 121 -2.05 -9.88 -12.05
CA ALA A 121 -2.51 -8.53 -12.33
C ALA A 121 -3.00 -7.84 -11.05
N LEU A 122 -3.92 -8.46 -10.31
CA LEU A 122 -4.47 -7.89 -9.06
C LEU A 122 -3.36 -7.58 -8.04
N ILE A 123 -2.44 -8.52 -7.82
CA ILE A 123 -1.31 -8.32 -6.92
C ILE A 123 -0.41 -7.18 -7.42
N SER A 124 -0.15 -7.12 -8.72
CA SER A 124 0.67 -6.06 -9.33
C SER A 124 0.05 -4.67 -9.15
N GLU A 125 -1.26 -4.54 -9.35
CA GLU A 125 -1.95 -3.26 -9.25
C GLU A 125 -2.08 -2.80 -7.79
N LEU A 126 -2.38 -3.73 -6.86
CA LEU A 126 -2.37 -3.44 -5.42
C LEU A 126 -0.98 -2.97 -4.95
N LYS A 127 0.09 -3.60 -5.44
CA LYS A 127 1.47 -3.14 -5.16
C LYS A 127 1.74 -1.77 -5.76
N GLY A 128 1.38 -1.57 -7.03
CA GLY A 128 1.57 -0.30 -7.74
C GLY A 128 0.86 0.87 -7.06
N SER A 129 -0.31 0.60 -6.47
CA SER A 129 -1.07 1.60 -5.72
C SER A 129 -0.41 1.99 -4.40
N GLY A 130 0.36 1.08 -3.80
CA GLY A 130 0.86 1.19 -2.43
C GLY A 130 -0.14 0.76 -1.35
N LEU A 131 -1.19 0.02 -1.71
CA LEU A 131 -2.10 -0.65 -0.75
C LEU A 131 -1.43 -1.86 -0.08
N ILE A 132 -0.53 -2.54 -0.79
CA ILE A 132 0.28 -3.64 -0.26
C ILE A 132 1.74 -3.50 -0.71
N SER A 133 2.65 -4.16 0.01
CA SER A 133 4.04 -4.34 -0.40
C SER A 133 4.52 -5.75 -0.09
N PRO A 134 5.36 -6.37 -0.96
CA PRO A 134 6.03 -7.62 -0.61
C PRO A 134 6.85 -7.47 0.67
N THR A 135 6.88 -8.52 1.48
CA THR A 135 7.74 -8.65 2.66
C THR A 135 8.29 -10.07 2.80
N VAL A 136 9.23 -10.30 3.71
CA VAL A 136 9.88 -11.60 3.91
C VAL A 136 8.94 -12.60 4.60
N GLY A 137 8.92 -13.82 4.06
CA GLY A 137 7.92 -14.86 4.34
C GLY A 137 7.98 -15.51 5.73
N CYS A 138 6.84 -16.08 6.13
CA CYS A 138 6.65 -16.85 7.36
C CYS A 138 7.53 -18.11 7.35
N GLY A 139 8.58 -18.10 8.17
CA GLY A 139 9.37 -19.27 8.52
C GLY A 139 8.89 -19.89 9.84
N ALA A 140 7.68 -20.42 9.90
CA ALA A 140 7.29 -21.43 10.89
C ALA A 140 6.08 -22.21 10.35
N PHE A 141 6.16 -23.54 10.36
CA PHE A 141 5.19 -24.53 9.82
C PHE A 141 5.28 -24.83 8.32
N GLY A 142 6.25 -25.70 7.98
CA GLY A 142 6.05 -26.82 7.05
C GLY A 142 5.46 -26.54 5.66
N LYS A 143 6.34 -26.45 4.66
CA LYS A 143 6.12 -26.86 3.26
C LYS A 143 5.09 -26.09 2.41
N ALA A 144 5.21 -24.76 2.33
CA ALA A 144 5.04 -23.87 1.15
C ALA A 144 5.28 -22.42 1.66
N ARG A 145 6.22 -21.56 1.24
CA ARG A 145 6.81 -21.07 -0.03
C ARG A 145 6.04 -19.96 -0.77
N ALA A 146 5.02 -19.35 -0.17
CA ALA A 146 4.42 -18.13 -0.72
C ALA A 146 5.01 -16.84 -0.15
N PRO A 147 5.12 -15.76 -0.96
CA PRO A 147 5.47 -14.45 -0.47
C PRO A 147 4.37 -13.91 0.46
N LEU A 148 4.79 -13.14 1.47
CA LEU A 148 3.89 -12.35 2.30
C LEU A 148 3.81 -10.93 1.76
N TYR A 149 2.68 -10.28 2.03
CA TYR A 149 2.46 -8.88 1.73
C TYR A 149 2.05 -8.14 2.99
N GLU A 150 2.69 -7.00 3.23
CA GLU A 150 2.30 -6.04 4.25
C GLU A 150 1.26 -5.08 3.67
N LEU A 151 0.18 -4.84 4.41
CA LEU A 151 -0.85 -3.87 4.06
C LEU A 151 -0.42 -2.46 4.46
N ASN A 152 -0.91 -1.46 3.72
CA ASN A 152 -0.74 -0.06 4.09
C ASN A 152 -1.46 0.25 5.41
N LYS A 153 -0.69 0.46 6.48
CA LYS A 153 -1.21 0.66 7.84
C LYS A 153 -2.20 1.82 7.92
N PHE A 154 -1.91 2.94 7.26
CA PHE A 154 -2.82 4.09 7.23
C PHE A 154 -4.19 3.73 6.64
N PHE A 155 -4.23 3.02 5.50
CA PHE A 155 -5.48 2.59 4.88
C PHE A 155 -6.28 1.59 5.72
N VAL A 156 -5.59 0.70 6.44
CA VAL A 156 -6.25 -0.21 7.39
C VAL A 156 -6.90 0.58 8.53
N ILE A 157 -6.22 1.59 9.10
CA ILE A 157 -6.76 2.40 10.21
C ILE A 157 -7.98 3.22 9.77
N ILE A 158 -7.88 3.97 8.67
CA ILE A 158 -8.96 4.86 8.23
C ILE A 158 -10.21 4.10 7.75
N SER A 159 -10.04 2.89 7.22
CA SER A 159 -11.16 2.03 6.80
C SER A 159 -11.93 1.37 7.95
N GLN A 160 -11.44 1.48 9.20
CA GLN A 160 -12.18 1.05 10.41
C GLN A 160 -13.01 2.18 11.03
N SER A 161 -12.72 3.43 10.66
CA SER A 161 -13.37 4.62 11.23
C SER A 161 -14.57 5.10 10.39
N SER A 162 -14.99 4.29 9.40
CA SER A 162 -16.03 4.61 8.40
C SER A 162 -17.28 3.76 8.58
#